data_AF-A0A3D2IJQ2-F1
#
_entry.id   AF-A0A3D2IJQ2-F1
#
_cell.length_a   1.000
_cell.length_b   1.000
_cell.length_c   1.000
_cell.angle_alpha   90.00
_cell.angle_beta   90.00
_cell.angle_gamma   90.00
#
_symmetry.space_group_name_H-M   'P 1'
#
loop_
_entity.id
_entity.type
_entity.pdbx_description
1 polymer ?
#
loop_
_entity_poly.entity_id
_entity_poly.type
_entity_poly.pdbx_seq_one_letter_code
_entity_poly.pdbx_strand_id
1 'polypeptide(L)'
;MKLLEYLKNIFEHILVFDYEFSQPDGHNPKLVCLAIKDLVSGKEVSDWLVGREKSFPFPLEKTLLVAHHVVAEASCLLIQNGRELPLYWFDTMLEEQKFYNGLRNSGYSLLASCNRYNIKTGSQENKEHYRDLIINNYPNYSEEEQQQILEYNKSDISINEQLFYKQLERAEALGIDFKEYISQAVFHAKAKAVCAKIENNGIPINMQLLNEIEENYPEVVRLEREEINNICGVELYEGESFKHNKFEEFLKKEGLFFNWPRTEKGKCKTDDKTLYRYQDTNSKIMALRNAFFIIGAKKLKGVCLGPDNRSRCPLKMFNQITGRTNVSTKLNPFGAPRRMRNLIGTDENHYLIYADWRSQEAAIQAALSKDPKMIAAVKSGDPYMYTAIALGAAPKNAKKSTHKKIRNIYKQSFLALAYMQTPIGLQRKLKCSSSEAYYKHEQVSNLYHNYFKWIKGVIAESALRGHFKTIYGWKYYLTSNEVVNPRRLANWPLQSHGSEILRTAIIDLDLAGYEISMPVHDAVLFHMKRKSWREMRREIEGIQKIMSEAAAKVIGAAIPVDIKFIRSQYKQDTENQELWDKLYEKVLKVKGGRNSYQYRTELKSVVDGKETPVS
;
A
#
# COMPACT_ATOMS: atom_id res chain seq x y z
N MET A 1 37.18 -6.75 15.43
CA MET A 1 36.11 -6.22 16.30
C MET A 1 34.85 -7.00 16.01
N LYS A 2 34.07 -7.40 17.01
CA LYS A 2 32.75 -8.01 16.83
C LYS A 2 31.70 -6.91 16.58
N LEU A 3 30.64 -7.21 15.84
CA LEU A 3 29.61 -6.24 15.44
C LEU A 3 28.80 -5.74 16.65
N LEU A 4 28.58 -6.57 17.66
CA LEU A 4 27.97 -6.14 18.92
C LEU A 4 28.83 -5.09 19.64
N GLU A 5 30.14 -5.29 19.71
CA GLU A 5 31.07 -4.33 20.33
C GLU A 5 31.16 -3.04 19.51
N TYR A 6 31.06 -3.14 18.18
CA TYR A 6 30.92 -1.97 17.32
C TYR A 6 29.64 -1.17 17.65
N LEU A 7 28.50 -1.83 17.89
CA LEU A 7 27.26 -1.17 18.28
C LEU A 7 27.35 -0.49 19.66
N LYS A 8 27.98 -1.15 20.65
CA LYS A 8 28.20 -0.59 21.99
C LYS A 8 29.09 0.67 21.99
N ASN A 9 29.91 0.85 20.96
CA ASN A 9 30.69 2.08 20.77
C ASN A 9 29.88 3.24 20.18
N ILE A 10 28.68 2.98 19.64
CA ILE A 10 27.83 3.97 18.97
C ILE A 10 26.63 4.35 19.84
N PHE A 11 26.04 3.37 20.53
CA PHE A 11 24.81 3.53 21.29
C PHE A 11 25.05 3.41 22.78
N GLU A 12 24.42 4.30 23.55
CA GLU A 12 24.46 4.26 25.03
C GLU A 12 23.59 3.11 25.56
N HIS A 13 22.52 2.77 24.83
CA HIS A 13 21.66 1.63 25.11
C HIS A 13 21.33 0.84 23.83
N ILE A 14 21.21 -0.48 23.97
CA ILE A 14 20.71 -1.36 22.91
C ILE A 14 19.56 -2.15 23.54
N LEU A 15 18.33 -1.75 23.24
CA LEU A 15 17.14 -2.28 23.91
C LEU A 15 16.47 -3.31 23.03
N VAL A 16 16.48 -4.57 23.46
CA VAL A 16 15.54 -5.57 22.93
C VAL A 16 14.28 -5.45 23.76
N PHE A 17 13.16 -5.18 23.09
CA PHE A 17 11.91 -4.91 23.78
C PHE A 17 10.72 -5.43 23.02
N ASP A 18 9.63 -5.64 23.75
CA ASP A 18 8.38 -6.15 23.23
C ASP A 18 7.22 -5.61 24.04
N TYR A 19 6.11 -5.32 23.37
CA TYR A 19 4.87 -4.88 24.01
C TYR A 19 3.79 -5.92 23.79
N GLU A 20 3.03 -6.19 24.84
CA GLU A 20 1.70 -6.80 24.68
C GLU A 20 0.64 -5.70 24.64
N PHE A 21 -0.32 -5.84 23.75
CA PHE A 21 -1.37 -4.84 23.54
C PHE A 21 -2.64 -5.43 22.93
N SER A 22 -3.76 -4.73 23.12
CA SER A 22 -5.02 -5.01 22.43
C SER A 22 -5.28 -3.92 21.39
N GLN A 23 -5.58 -4.30 20.15
CA GLN A 23 -5.86 -3.37 19.07
C GLN A 23 -7.06 -3.85 18.24
N PRO A 24 -8.27 -3.38 18.55
CA PRO A 24 -9.43 -3.58 17.69
C PRO A 24 -9.21 -2.97 16.31
N ASP A 25 -9.89 -3.50 15.30
CA ASP A 25 -9.85 -2.96 13.93
C ASP A 25 -10.11 -1.45 13.92
N GLY A 26 -9.28 -0.69 13.19
CA GLY A 26 -9.40 0.75 13.05
C GLY A 26 -8.90 1.58 14.24
N HIS A 27 -8.57 0.94 15.38
CA HIS A 27 -8.13 1.62 16.59
C HIS A 27 -6.60 1.71 16.68
N ASN A 28 -6.13 2.67 17.48
CA ASN A 28 -4.75 2.69 17.96
C ASN A 28 -4.58 1.64 19.08
N PRO A 29 -3.36 1.11 19.30
CA PRO A 29 -3.13 0.07 20.30
C PRO A 29 -3.44 0.56 21.72
N LYS A 30 -3.95 -0.36 22.54
CA LYS A 30 -4.13 -0.18 23.98
C LYS A 30 -3.10 -1.06 24.71
N LEU A 31 -2.21 -0.41 25.44
CA LEU A 31 -1.04 -1.06 26.04
C LEU A 31 -1.43 -1.99 27.19
N VAL A 32 -0.80 -3.17 27.26
CA VAL A 32 -1.01 -4.15 28.33
C VAL A 32 0.23 -4.25 29.20
N CYS A 33 1.36 -4.64 28.62
CA CYS A 33 2.65 -4.66 29.32
C CYS A 33 3.82 -4.38 28.37
N LEU A 34 4.99 -4.18 28.95
CA LEU A 34 6.25 -3.90 28.28
C LEU A 34 7.38 -4.65 28.97
N ALA A 35 8.16 -5.40 28.20
CA ALA A 35 9.40 -6.02 28.64
C ALA A 35 10.57 -5.43 27.83
N ILE A 36 11.66 -5.14 28.51
CA ILE A 36 12.88 -4.57 27.92
C ILE A 36 14.10 -5.24 28.53
N LYS A 37 15.09 -5.52 27.69
CA LYS A 37 16.45 -5.85 28.10
C LYS A 37 17.45 -4.94 27.42
N ASP A 38 18.29 -4.27 28.20
CA ASP A 38 19.41 -3.48 27.70
C ASP A 38 20.67 -4.35 27.57
N LEU A 39 21.14 -4.54 26.33
CA LEU A 39 22.31 -5.37 26.03
C LEU A 39 23.65 -4.68 26.38
N VAL A 40 23.62 -3.39 26.75
CA VAL A 40 24.81 -2.66 27.23
C VAL A 40 24.98 -2.87 28.73
N SER A 41 23.96 -2.57 29.52
CA SER A 41 24.03 -2.66 30.99
C SER A 41 23.61 -4.01 31.57
N GLY A 42 22.90 -4.85 30.80
CA GLY A 42 22.27 -6.08 31.29
C GLY A 42 20.98 -5.85 32.09
N LYS A 43 20.51 -4.59 32.22
CA LYS A 43 19.29 -4.26 32.96
C LYS A 43 18.05 -4.78 32.24
N GLU A 44 17.17 -5.44 32.99
CA GLU A 44 15.85 -5.86 32.52
C GLU A 44 14.74 -5.05 33.21
N VAL A 45 13.70 -4.69 32.47
CA VAL A 45 12.52 -3.98 32.95
C VAL A 45 11.28 -4.73 32.47
N SER A 46 10.30 -4.87 33.37
CA SER A 46 9.02 -5.51 33.09
C SER A 46 7.92 -4.68 33.73
N ASP A 47 7.10 -4.03 32.92
CA ASP A 47 6.09 -3.08 33.37
C ASP A 47 4.69 -3.50 32.93
N TRP A 48 3.78 -3.62 33.90
CA TRP A 48 2.35 -3.62 33.62
C TRP A 48 1.84 -2.20 33.37
N LEU A 49 1.09 -2.00 32.28
CA LEU A 49 0.70 -0.69 31.74
C LEU A 49 -0.81 -0.43 31.75
N VAL A 50 -1.66 -1.44 31.90
CA VAL A 50 -3.12 -1.24 31.92
C VAL A 50 -3.50 -0.32 33.07
N GLY A 51 -4.23 0.76 32.76
CA GLY A 51 -4.67 1.76 33.75
C GLY A 51 -3.55 2.62 34.33
N ARG A 52 -2.35 2.63 33.72
CA ARG A 52 -1.18 3.36 34.22
C ARG A 52 -0.58 4.25 33.13
N GLU A 53 -0.36 5.52 33.45
CA GLU A 53 0.42 6.43 32.62
C GLU A 53 1.90 6.34 33.03
N LYS A 54 2.64 5.42 32.40
CA LYS A 54 4.10 5.31 32.58
C LYS A 54 4.80 5.81 31.33
N SER A 55 5.83 6.65 31.47
CA SER A 55 6.74 6.98 30.37
C SER A 55 7.63 5.79 30.01
N PHE A 56 8.19 5.79 28.80
CA PHE A 56 9.17 4.78 28.41
C PHE A 56 10.39 4.85 29.37
N PRO A 57 10.91 3.72 29.89
CA PRO A 57 11.81 3.73 31.05
C PRO A 57 13.29 3.97 30.70
N PHE A 58 13.61 4.31 29.44
CA PHE A 58 14.96 4.58 28.95
C PHE A 58 15.00 5.85 28.11
N PRO A 59 16.15 6.55 28.05
CA PRO A 59 16.35 7.62 27.08
C PRO A 59 16.33 7.06 25.66
N LEU A 60 15.93 7.87 24.69
CA LEU A 60 15.69 7.43 23.31
C LEU A 60 16.65 8.06 22.27
N GLU A 61 17.42 9.08 22.65
CA GLU A 61 18.24 9.87 21.71
C GLU A 61 19.40 9.05 21.10
N LYS A 62 20.11 8.27 21.91
CA LYS A 62 21.25 7.42 21.49
C LYS A 62 21.02 5.94 21.79
N THR A 63 19.78 5.51 21.58
CA THR A 63 19.32 4.17 21.91
C THR A 63 18.92 3.42 20.66
N LEU A 64 19.52 2.24 20.42
CA LEU A 64 19.08 1.34 19.37
C LEU A 64 17.92 0.48 19.86
N LEU A 65 16.75 0.66 19.27
CA LEU A 65 15.54 -0.11 19.58
C LEU A 65 15.45 -1.35 18.68
N VAL A 66 15.55 -2.54 19.27
CA VAL A 66 15.55 -3.84 18.57
C VAL A 66 14.22 -4.54 18.81
N ALA A 67 13.48 -4.81 17.74
CA ALA A 67 12.20 -5.52 17.80
C ALA A 67 12.00 -6.48 16.62
N HIS A 68 11.13 -7.47 16.79
CA HIS A 68 10.75 -8.38 15.72
C HIS A 68 9.42 -7.92 15.11
N HIS A 69 9.49 -7.15 14.02
CA HIS A 69 8.37 -6.41 13.42
C HIS A 69 8.08 -5.04 14.06
N VAL A 70 9.03 -4.10 13.92
CA VAL A 70 9.03 -2.76 14.57
C VAL A 70 7.76 -1.92 14.45
N VAL A 71 6.84 -2.22 13.53
CA VAL A 71 5.56 -1.48 13.41
C VAL A 71 4.73 -1.67 14.68
N ALA A 72 4.71 -2.88 15.26
CA ALA A 72 3.93 -3.19 16.44
C ALA A 72 4.43 -2.39 17.65
N GLU A 73 5.72 -2.45 17.92
CA GLU A 73 6.35 -1.81 19.08
C GLU A 73 6.42 -0.28 18.90
N ALA A 74 6.68 0.21 17.69
CA ALA A 74 6.62 1.63 17.39
C ALA A 74 5.19 2.18 17.56
N SER A 75 4.16 1.40 17.22
CA SER A 75 2.76 1.84 17.39
C SER A 75 2.42 2.01 18.88
N CYS A 76 2.94 1.15 19.75
CA CYS A 76 2.78 1.22 21.19
C CYS A 76 3.59 2.36 21.79
N LEU A 77 4.86 2.51 21.39
CA LEU A 77 5.74 3.56 21.87
C LEU A 77 5.20 4.96 21.56
N LEU A 78 4.52 5.15 20.42
CA LEU A 78 3.86 6.41 20.08
C LEU A 78 2.80 6.84 21.10
N ILE A 79 2.09 5.87 21.70
CA ILE A 79 1.09 6.12 22.75
C ILE A 79 1.79 6.53 24.05
N GLN A 80 2.93 5.90 24.36
CA GLN A 80 3.68 6.16 25.59
C GLN A 80 4.55 7.43 25.54
N ASN A 81 4.99 7.84 24.35
CA ASN A 81 6.03 8.87 24.15
C ASN A 81 5.55 10.06 23.29
N GLY A 82 4.31 10.51 23.45
CA GLY A 82 3.86 11.79 22.88
C GLY A 82 3.88 11.89 21.35
N ARG A 83 3.75 10.75 20.63
CA ARG A 83 3.74 10.65 19.16
C ARG A 83 5.05 10.96 18.43
N GLU A 84 6.18 11.00 19.13
CA GLU A 84 7.50 11.09 18.52
C GLU A 84 8.14 9.71 18.38
N LEU A 85 8.78 9.47 17.23
CA LEU A 85 9.51 8.23 16.96
C LEU A 85 11.01 8.46 17.10
N PRO A 86 11.70 7.68 17.95
CA PRO A 86 13.16 7.62 18.00
C PRO A 86 13.81 7.41 16.65
N LEU A 87 15.09 7.76 16.54
CA LEU A 87 15.81 7.69 15.26
C LEU A 87 16.29 6.27 14.95
N TYR A 88 16.79 5.56 15.96
CA TYR A 88 17.54 4.32 15.76
C TYR A 88 16.70 3.09 16.07
N TRP A 89 16.44 2.30 15.02
CA TRP A 89 15.64 1.08 15.08
C TRP A 89 16.39 -0.07 14.43
N PHE A 90 16.10 -1.29 14.85
CA PHE A 90 16.57 -2.52 14.22
C PHE A 90 15.40 -3.50 14.17
N ASP A 91 15.09 -4.01 12.98
CA ASP A 91 13.99 -4.93 12.78
C ASP A 91 14.52 -6.30 12.40
N THR A 92 14.47 -7.26 13.34
CA THR A 92 15.01 -8.60 13.11
C THR A 92 14.23 -9.35 12.03
N MET A 93 12.93 -9.11 11.87
CA MET A 93 12.15 -9.68 10.75
C MET A 93 12.65 -9.15 9.41
N LEU A 94 12.95 -7.85 9.33
CA LEU A 94 13.41 -7.21 8.10
C LEU A 94 14.82 -7.64 7.70
N GLU A 95 15.70 -7.87 8.66
CA GLU A 95 17.03 -8.43 8.39
C GLU A 95 16.93 -9.86 7.86
N GLU A 96 16.02 -10.68 8.38
CA GLU A 96 15.74 -11.99 7.78
C GLU A 96 15.23 -11.85 6.33
N GLN A 97 14.35 -10.88 6.06
CA GLN A 97 13.92 -10.62 4.69
C GLN A 97 15.11 -10.22 3.81
N LYS A 98 16.03 -9.38 4.27
CA LYS A 98 17.23 -9.02 3.50
C LYS A 98 18.16 -10.21 3.26
N PHE A 99 18.26 -11.15 4.19
CA PHE A 99 19.11 -12.34 4.03
C PHE A 99 18.49 -13.43 3.15
N TYR A 100 17.15 -13.49 3.02
CA TYR A 100 16.47 -14.63 2.42
C TYR A 100 15.38 -14.28 1.38
N ASN A 101 15.12 -13.01 1.07
CA ASN A 101 14.14 -12.61 0.05
C ASN A 101 14.50 -13.18 -1.33
N GLY A 102 13.59 -13.97 -1.91
CA GLY A 102 13.81 -14.71 -3.16
C GLY A 102 14.35 -16.13 -2.98
N LEU A 103 14.73 -16.53 -1.76
CA LEU A 103 15.06 -17.90 -1.42
C LEU A 103 13.84 -18.63 -0.86
N ARG A 104 13.75 -19.94 -1.10
CA ARG A 104 12.74 -20.79 -0.44
C ARG A 104 12.98 -20.79 1.06
N ASN A 105 11.97 -20.39 1.83
CA ASN A 105 12.02 -20.34 3.29
C ASN A 105 10.63 -20.56 3.91
N SER A 106 10.58 -20.77 5.22
CA SER A 106 9.38 -21.00 6.03
C SER A 106 8.65 -19.71 6.46
N GLY A 107 8.99 -18.57 5.88
CA GLY A 107 8.52 -17.25 6.28
C GLY A 107 9.50 -16.51 7.19
N TYR A 108 9.02 -15.40 7.75
CA TYR A 108 9.85 -14.45 8.51
C TYR A 108 9.31 -14.17 9.91
N SER A 109 8.31 -14.93 10.40
CA SER A 109 7.86 -14.79 11.80
C SER A 109 8.99 -15.08 12.78
N LEU A 110 8.84 -14.68 14.05
CA LEU A 110 9.89 -14.86 15.06
C LEU A 110 10.26 -16.34 15.16
N LEU A 111 9.24 -17.22 15.26
CA LEU A 111 9.42 -18.67 15.29
C LEU A 111 10.12 -19.22 14.03
N ALA A 112 9.68 -18.80 12.84
CA ALA A 112 10.27 -19.26 11.58
C ALA A 112 11.74 -18.81 11.42
N SER A 113 12.04 -17.61 11.93
CA SER A 113 13.38 -17.02 11.94
C SER A 113 14.29 -17.73 12.94
N CYS A 114 13.82 -17.94 14.17
CA CYS A 114 14.56 -18.65 15.22
C CYS A 114 14.86 -20.10 14.83
N ASN A 115 13.90 -20.81 14.25
CA ASN A 115 14.10 -22.18 13.76
C ASN A 115 15.25 -22.26 12.73
N ARG A 116 15.40 -21.23 11.88
CA ARG A 116 16.49 -21.15 10.89
C ARG A 116 17.88 -21.14 11.51
N TYR A 117 18.00 -20.63 12.74
CA TYR A 117 19.24 -20.58 13.49
C TYR A 117 19.31 -21.62 14.63
N ASN A 118 18.38 -22.58 14.65
CA ASN A 118 18.25 -23.60 15.71
C ASN A 118 18.08 -22.99 17.12
N ILE A 119 17.44 -21.83 17.23
CA ILE A 119 17.09 -21.20 18.50
C ILE A 119 15.82 -21.87 19.04
N LYS A 120 15.84 -22.29 20.31
CA LYS A 120 14.67 -22.90 20.97
C LYS A 120 13.61 -21.82 21.22
N THR A 121 12.36 -22.13 20.88
CA THR A 121 11.21 -21.23 21.05
C THR A 121 10.01 -21.98 21.61
N GLY A 122 8.97 -21.25 22.01
CA GLY A 122 7.64 -21.81 22.23
C GLY A 122 6.95 -22.28 20.94
N SER A 123 5.72 -22.78 21.06
CA SER A 123 4.90 -23.25 19.93
C SER A 123 3.97 -22.17 19.39
N GLN A 124 3.41 -22.40 18.19
CA GLN A 124 2.43 -21.49 17.58
C GLN A 124 1.13 -21.45 18.40
N GLU A 125 0.71 -22.60 18.95
CA GLU A 125 -0.46 -22.71 19.81
C GLU A 125 -0.30 -21.87 21.08
N ASN A 126 0.91 -21.84 21.65
CA ASN A 126 1.20 -21.01 22.82
C ASN A 126 1.04 -19.51 22.50
N LYS A 127 1.52 -19.06 21.32
CA LYS A 127 1.33 -17.66 20.89
C LYS A 127 -0.14 -17.30 20.67
N GLU A 128 -0.92 -18.21 20.11
CA GLU A 128 -2.37 -18.01 19.91
C GLU A 128 -3.10 -17.93 21.25
N HIS A 129 -2.78 -18.81 22.20
CA HIS A 129 -3.34 -18.77 23.55
C HIS A 129 -3.12 -17.42 24.25
N TYR A 130 -1.88 -16.94 24.32
CA TYR A 130 -1.58 -15.66 24.97
C TYR A 130 -2.20 -14.47 24.25
N ARG A 131 -2.19 -14.47 22.91
CA ARG A 131 -2.86 -13.43 22.12
C ARG A 131 -4.35 -13.36 22.44
N ASP A 132 -5.04 -14.51 22.49
CA ASP A 132 -6.46 -14.56 22.79
C ASP A 132 -6.74 -14.14 24.23
N LEU A 133 -5.91 -14.57 25.19
CA LEU A 133 -5.97 -14.13 26.59
C LEU A 133 -5.85 -12.60 26.70
N ILE A 134 -4.85 -12.02 26.05
CA ILE A 134 -4.58 -10.57 26.05
C ILE A 134 -5.75 -9.80 25.43
N ILE A 135 -6.27 -10.24 24.28
CA ILE A 135 -7.32 -9.51 23.56
C ILE A 135 -8.67 -9.64 24.27
N ASN A 136 -9.06 -10.85 24.67
CA ASN A 136 -10.41 -11.13 25.18
C ASN A 136 -10.63 -10.55 26.58
N ASN A 137 -9.57 -10.47 27.38
CA ASN A 137 -9.68 -10.01 28.78
C ASN A 137 -9.41 -8.51 28.93
N TYR A 138 -9.01 -7.78 27.90
CA TYR A 138 -8.72 -6.35 28.03
C TYR A 138 -9.95 -5.54 28.52
N PRO A 139 -9.84 -4.66 29.55
CA PRO A 139 -8.67 -4.33 30.38
C PRO A 139 -8.60 -5.10 31.73
N ASN A 140 -9.46 -6.09 31.95
CA ASN A 140 -9.67 -6.76 33.22
C ASN A 140 -8.98 -8.13 33.26
N TYR A 141 -7.79 -8.17 33.88
CA TYR A 141 -6.97 -9.38 34.00
C TYR A 141 -6.86 -9.80 35.47
N SER A 142 -6.94 -11.10 35.76
CA SER A 142 -6.62 -11.62 37.11
C SER A 142 -5.15 -11.41 37.45
N GLU A 143 -4.76 -11.49 38.72
CA GLU A 143 -3.35 -11.37 39.12
C GLU A 143 -2.50 -12.49 38.50
N GLU A 144 -3.06 -13.71 38.40
CA GLU A 144 -2.40 -14.84 37.74
C GLU A 144 -2.21 -14.58 36.24
N GLU A 145 -3.22 -14.07 35.55
CA GLU A 145 -3.14 -13.73 34.13
C GLU A 145 -2.09 -12.64 33.88
N GLN A 146 -2.04 -11.61 34.73
CA GLN A 146 -1.02 -10.56 34.66
C GLN A 146 0.39 -11.15 34.76
N GLN A 147 0.62 -12.04 35.73
CA GLN A 147 1.92 -12.68 35.91
C GLN A 147 2.28 -13.57 34.70
N GLN A 148 1.33 -14.33 34.17
CA GLN A 148 1.54 -15.17 32.99
C GLN A 148 1.89 -14.35 31.74
N ILE A 149 1.18 -13.23 31.52
CA ILE A 149 1.43 -12.32 30.39
C ILE A 149 2.83 -11.67 30.51
N LEU A 150 3.22 -11.23 31.71
CA LEU A 150 4.55 -10.65 31.95
C LEU A 150 5.66 -11.66 31.68
N GLU A 151 5.51 -12.91 32.13
CA GLU A 151 6.51 -13.97 31.85
C GLU A 151 6.55 -14.35 30.37
N TYR A 152 5.40 -14.39 29.69
CA TYR A 152 5.33 -14.61 28.24
C TYR A 152 6.09 -13.51 27.47
N ASN A 153 5.81 -12.24 27.79
CA ASN A 153 6.46 -11.08 27.15
C ASN A 153 7.98 -11.06 27.41
N LYS A 154 8.44 -11.43 28.62
CA LYS A 154 9.87 -11.65 28.90
C LYS A 154 10.48 -12.78 28.07
N SER A 155 9.73 -13.84 27.80
CA SER A 155 10.23 -14.96 26.98
C SER A 155 10.46 -14.53 25.53
N ASP A 156 9.58 -13.69 24.97
CA ASP A 156 9.71 -13.22 23.59
C ASP A 156 10.91 -12.25 23.42
N ILE A 157 11.22 -11.40 24.40
CA ILE A 157 12.45 -10.58 24.35
C ILE A 157 13.72 -11.43 24.40
N SER A 158 13.75 -12.51 25.20
CA SER A 158 14.90 -13.41 25.31
C SER A 158 15.13 -14.17 24.00
N ILE A 159 14.05 -14.57 23.32
CA ILE A 159 14.11 -15.21 22.00
C ILE A 159 14.60 -14.22 20.95
N ASN A 160 14.08 -12.98 20.94
CA ASN A 160 14.48 -11.96 19.97
C ASN A 160 15.92 -11.49 20.19
N GLU A 161 16.41 -11.43 21.43
CA GLU A 161 17.82 -11.19 21.75
C GLU A 161 18.73 -12.24 21.09
N GLN A 162 18.40 -13.53 21.25
CA GLN A 162 19.17 -14.61 20.63
C GLN A 162 19.16 -14.50 19.09
N LEU A 163 18.00 -14.20 18.51
CA LEU A 163 17.88 -13.98 17.06
C LEU A 163 18.75 -12.81 16.60
N PHE A 164 18.70 -11.69 17.32
CA PHE A 164 19.52 -10.51 17.03
C PHE A 164 21.01 -10.86 17.02
N TYR A 165 21.52 -11.56 18.04
CA TYR A 165 22.91 -12.02 18.05
C TYR A 165 23.25 -12.90 16.85
N LYS A 166 22.38 -13.85 16.48
CA LYS A 166 22.60 -14.70 15.29
C LYS A 166 22.62 -13.94 13.98
N GLN A 167 21.84 -12.86 13.87
CA GLN A 167 21.90 -11.98 12.71
C GLN A 167 23.20 -11.18 12.66
N LEU A 168 23.69 -10.69 13.80
CA LEU A 168 24.99 -10.02 13.88
C LEU A 168 26.13 -10.98 13.49
N GLU A 169 26.15 -12.19 14.05
CA GLU A 169 27.12 -13.24 13.70
C GLU A 169 27.07 -13.57 12.20
N ARG A 170 25.87 -13.64 11.61
CA ARG A 170 25.70 -13.87 10.18
C ARG A 170 26.27 -12.72 9.34
N ALA A 171 26.03 -11.47 9.73
CA ALA A 171 26.58 -10.31 9.05
C ALA A 171 28.12 -10.30 9.10
N GLU A 172 28.70 -10.67 10.25
CA GLU A 172 30.15 -10.87 10.40
C GLU A 172 30.68 -11.96 9.46
N ALA A 173 30.02 -13.13 9.43
CA ALA A 173 30.43 -14.26 8.60
C ALA A 173 30.37 -13.95 7.10
N LEU A 174 29.47 -13.06 6.68
CA LEU A 174 29.37 -12.58 5.31
C LEU A 174 30.41 -11.51 4.96
N GLY A 175 31.23 -11.06 5.91
CA GLY A 175 32.25 -10.04 5.70
C GLY A 175 31.67 -8.67 5.29
N ILE A 176 30.46 -8.36 5.73
CA ILE A 176 29.79 -7.08 5.42
C ILE A 176 30.44 -5.96 6.23
N ASP A 177 30.66 -4.80 5.63
CA ASP A 177 31.09 -3.60 6.36
C ASP A 177 30.07 -3.23 7.45
N PHE A 178 30.54 -3.05 8.67
CA PHE A 178 29.69 -2.85 9.84
C PHE A 178 28.93 -1.52 9.78
N LYS A 179 29.58 -0.46 9.31
CA LYS A 179 28.96 0.86 9.18
C LYS A 179 27.87 0.84 8.13
N GLU A 180 28.15 0.27 6.97
CA GLU A 180 27.17 0.08 5.90
C GLU A 180 25.98 -0.74 6.40
N TYR A 181 26.23 -1.90 7.03
CA TYR A 181 25.18 -2.80 7.51
C TYR A 181 24.24 -2.12 8.49
N ILE A 182 24.79 -1.51 9.56
CA ILE A 182 23.98 -0.87 10.60
C ILE A 182 23.24 0.35 10.04
N SER A 183 23.86 1.15 9.18
CA SER A 183 23.19 2.30 8.56
C SER A 183 21.99 1.86 7.70
N GLN A 184 22.12 0.75 6.96
CA GLN A 184 21.05 0.18 6.13
C GLN A 184 19.96 -0.52 6.97
N ALA A 185 20.33 -1.14 8.09
CA ALA A 185 19.38 -1.72 9.04
C ALA A 185 18.52 -0.63 9.68
N VAL A 186 19.17 0.41 10.23
CA VAL A 186 18.50 1.56 10.85
C VAL A 186 17.60 2.30 9.87
N PHE A 187 18.08 2.59 8.65
CA PHE A 187 17.26 3.28 7.64
C PHE A 187 15.96 2.54 7.35
N HIS A 188 16.06 1.22 7.11
CA HIS A 188 14.90 0.42 6.74
C HIS A 188 13.95 0.18 7.92
N ALA A 189 14.48 -0.03 9.13
CA ALA A 189 13.68 -0.17 10.34
C ALA A 189 12.99 1.16 10.72
N LYS A 190 13.67 2.30 10.60
CA LYS A 190 13.06 3.63 10.79
C LYS A 190 11.93 3.88 9.81
N ALA A 191 12.08 3.50 8.53
CA ALA A 191 10.99 3.60 7.56
C ALA A 191 9.74 2.79 7.97
N LYS A 192 9.94 1.58 8.52
CA LYS A 192 8.84 0.78 9.09
C LYS A 192 8.26 1.41 10.36
N ALA A 193 9.08 1.95 11.26
CA ALA A 193 8.58 2.67 12.43
C ALA A 193 7.69 3.86 12.01
N VAL A 194 8.08 4.61 10.97
CA VAL A 194 7.25 5.69 10.40
C VAL A 194 5.90 5.16 9.86
N CYS A 195 5.83 3.93 9.33
CA CYS A 195 4.54 3.32 9.00
C CYS A 195 3.62 3.21 10.22
N ALA A 196 4.13 2.88 11.41
CA ALA A 196 3.31 2.84 12.63
C ALA A 196 2.68 4.20 12.95
N LYS A 197 3.41 5.30 12.74
CA LYS A 197 2.88 6.66 12.92
C LYS A 197 1.85 7.03 11.86
N ILE A 198 2.09 6.64 10.60
CA ILE A 198 1.13 6.83 9.51
C ILE A 198 -0.17 6.05 9.79
N GLU A 199 -0.05 4.82 10.29
CA GLU A 199 -1.19 3.99 10.69
C GLU A 199 -1.96 4.63 11.84
N ASN A 200 -1.27 5.13 12.87
CA ASN A 200 -1.87 5.87 13.98
C ASN A 200 -2.60 7.15 13.51
N ASN A 201 -2.02 7.87 12.55
CA ASN A 201 -2.65 9.05 11.94
C ASN A 201 -3.93 8.63 11.20
N GLY A 202 -3.88 7.61 10.34
CA GLY A 202 -5.02 7.16 9.54
C GLY A 202 -5.43 8.14 8.44
N ILE A 203 -6.33 7.71 7.56
CA ILE A 203 -6.85 8.49 6.43
C ILE A 203 -8.20 9.13 6.82
N PRO A 204 -8.35 10.47 6.75
CA PRO A 204 -9.64 11.12 6.95
C PRO A 204 -10.69 10.65 5.95
N ILE A 205 -11.88 10.32 6.45
CA ILE A 205 -13.01 9.85 5.64
C ILE A 205 -14.16 10.87 5.73
N ASN A 206 -14.79 11.15 4.59
CA ASN A 206 -16.03 11.89 4.54
C ASN A 206 -17.18 11.02 5.08
N MET A 207 -17.49 11.21 6.36
CA MET A 207 -18.51 10.41 7.06
C MET A 207 -19.92 10.64 6.54
N GLN A 208 -20.25 11.87 6.12
CA GLN A 208 -21.56 12.14 5.53
C GLN A 208 -21.76 11.26 4.29
N LEU A 209 -20.77 11.25 3.39
CA LEU A 209 -20.82 10.47 2.17
C LEU A 209 -20.83 8.96 2.44
N LEU A 210 -20.04 8.50 3.41
CA LEU A 210 -20.01 7.08 3.79
C LEU A 210 -21.36 6.62 4.34
N ASN A 211 -21.93 7.35 5.31
CA ASN A 211 -23.21 7.02 5.92
C ASN A 211 -24.34 7.00 4.87
N GLU A 212 -24.38 7.99 3.98
CA GLU A 212 -25.36 8.03 2.89
C GLU A 212 -25.28 6.80 2.00
N ILE A 213 -24.08 6.30 1.70
CA ILE A 213 -23.96 5.11 0.88
C ILE A 213 -24.38 3.87 1.68
N GLU A 214 -23.92 3.71 2.92
CA GLU A 214 -24.22 2.54 3.74
C GLU A 214 -25.73 2.38 4.02
N GLU A 215 -26.43 3.46 4.34
CA GLU A 215 -27.88 3.46 4.61
C GLU A 215 -28.75 3.11 3.39
N ASN A 216 -28.24 3.39 2.19
CA ASN A 216 -28.96 3.17 0.93
C ASN A 216 -28.42 1.95 0.16
N TYR A 217 -27.32 1.36 0.60
CA TYR A 217 -26.61 0.28 -0.11
C TYR A 217 -27.48 -0.94 -0.43
N PRO A 218 -28.29 -1.48 0.51
CA PRO A 218 -29.10 -2.66 0.22
C PRO A 218 -30.06 -2.46 -0.95
N GLU A 219 -30.66 -1.26 -1.03
CA GLU A 219 -31.59 -0.91 -2.10
C GLU A 219 -30.85 -0.61 -3.41
N VAL A 220 -29.66 0.00 -3.35
CA VAL A 220 -28.78 0.14 -4.54
C VAL A 220 -28.41 -1.22 -5.11
N VAL A 221 -28.09 -2.21 -4.27
CA VAL A 221 -27.80 -3.58 -4.71
C VAL A 221 -29.02 -4.23 -5.35
N ARG A 222 -30.23 -4.02 -4.81
CA ARG A 222 -31.48 -4.50 -5.42
C ARG A 222 -31.66 -3.92 -6.82
N LEU A 223 -31.55 -2.60 -6.97
CA LEU A 223 -31.66 -1.90 -8.25
C LEU A 223 -30.58 -2.34 -9.25
N GLU A 224 -29.34 -2.59 -8.78
CA GLU A 224 -28.25 -3.09 -9.63
C GLU A 224 -28.56 -4.49 -10.19
N ARG A 225 -29.15 -5.37 -9.39
CA ARG A 225 -29.57 -6.72 -9.83
C ARG A 225 -30.66 -6.65 -10.90
N GLU A 226 -31.66 -5.77 -10.72
CA GLU A 226 -32.73 -5.56 -11.69
C GLU A 226 -32.20 -4.97 -13.00
N GLU A 227 -31.36 -3.96 -12.91
CA GLU A 227 -30.76 -3.33 -14.09
C GLU A 227 -29.91 -4.33 -14.87
N ILE A 228 -29.08 -5.14 -14.20
CA ILE A 228 -28.23 -6.10 -14.93
C ILE A 228 -29.04 -7.23 -15.55
N ASN A 229 -30.11 -7.70 -14.91
CA ASN A 229 -31.05 -8.65 -15.51
C ASN A 229 -31.65 -8.08 -16.82
N ASN A 230 -32.06 -6.80 -16.79
CA ASN A 230 -32.61 -6.11 -17.96
C ASN A 230 -31.57 -5.91 -19.08
N ILE A 231 -30.35 -5.45 -18.74
CA ILE A 231 -29.25 -5.25 -19.71
C ILE A 231 -28.87 -6.58 -20.38
N CYS A 232 -28.74 -7.64 -19.61
CA CYS A 232 -28.40 -8.97 -20.13
C CYS A 232 -29.60 -9.62 -20.85
N GLY A 233 -30.83 -9.19 -20.56
CA GLY A 233 -32.06 -9.77 -21.07
C GLY A 233 -32.21 -11.24 -20.68
N VAL A 234 -31.68 -11.60 -19.51
CA VAL A 234 -31.76 -12.91 -18.83
C VAL A 234 -31.76 -12.62 -17.34
N GLU A 235 -32.57 -13.34 -16.57
CA GLU A 235 -32.63 -13.23 -15.12
C GLU A 235 -31.40 -13.87 -14.45
N LEU A 236 -30.27 -13.16 -14.46
CA LEU A 236 -29.01 -13.61 -13.85
C LEU A 236 -29.11 -13.74 -12.33
N TYR A 237 -29.94 -12.91 -11.71
CA TYR A 237 -30.25 -12.93 -10.28
C TYR A 237 -31.74 -13.21 -10.06
N GLU A 238 -32.05 -14.26 -9.32
CA GLU A 238 -33.39 -14.52 -8.77
C GLU A 238 -33.35 -14.13 -7.28
N GLY A 239 -34.00 -13.03 -6.93
CA GLY A 239 -33.84 -12.40 -5.60
C GLY A 239 -32.38 -12.03 -5.33
N GLU A 240 -31.77 -12.65 -4.34
CA GLU A 240 -30.37 -12.41 -3.98
C GLU A 240 -29.37 -13.35 -4.65
N SER A 241 -29.85 -14.43 -5.26
CA SER A 241 -29.02 -15.55 -5.70
C SER A 241 -28.59 -15.42 -7.15
N PHE A 242 -27.29 -15.40 -7.40
CA PHE A 242 -26.73 -15.49 -8.74
C PHE A 242 -26.87 -16.90 -9.33
N LYS A 243 -27.42 -17.01 -10.53
CA LYS A 243 -27.75 -18.29 -11.18
C LYS A 243 -26.76 -18.60 -12.31
N HIS A 244 -25.89 -19.58 -12.08
CA HIS A 244 -24.86 -19.97 -13.06
C HIS A 244 -25.43 -20.50 -14.38
N ASN A 245 -26.54 -21.23 -14.34
CA ASN A 245 -27.25 -21.69 -15.54
C ASN A 245 -27.76 -20.50 -16.40
N LYS A 246 -28.28 -19.45 -15.76
CA LYS A 246 -28.71 -18.22 -16.42
C LYS A 246 -27.53 -17.43 -16.99
N PHE A 247 -26.39 -17.44 -16.31
CA PHE A 247 -25.16 -16.88 -16.86
C PHE A 247 -24.69 -17.63 -18.11
N GLU A 248 -24.77 -18.96 -18.12
CA GLU A 248 -24.47 -19.75 -19.32
C GLU A 248 -25.44 -19.47 -20.48
N GLU A 249 -26.72 -19.30 -20.19
CA GLU A 249 -27.74 -18.86 -21.16
C GLU A 249 -27.40 -17.50 -21.77
N PHE A 250 -27.06 -16.52 -20.92
CA PHE A 250 -26.60 -15.20 -21.36
C PHE A 250 -25.35 -15.30 -22.26
N LEU A 251 -24.34 -16.10 -21.87
CA LEU A 251 -23.15 -16.29 -22.70
C LEU A 251 -23.46 -16.94 -24.04
N LYS A 252 -24.46 -17.82 -24.13
CA LYS A 252 -24.90 -18.41 -25.41
C LYS A 252 -25.57 -17.35 -26.29
N LYS A 253 -26.44 -16.52 -25.71
CA LYS A 253 -27.13 -15.41 -26.39
C LYS A 253 -26.15 -14.40 -26.99
N GLU A 254 -25.07 -14.10 -26.27
CA GLU A 254 -24.02 -13.19 -26.71
C GLU A 254 -22.94 -13.87 -27.60
N GLY A 255 -23.08 -15.17 -27.92
CA GLY A 255 -22.13 -15.91 -28.75
C GLY A 255 -20.77 -16.17 -28.09
N LEU A 256 -20.66 -16.03 -26.78
CA LEU A 256 -19.40 -16.13 -26.02
C LEU A 256 -19.19 -17.50 -25.36
N PHE A 257 -20.25 -18.30 -25.20
CA PHE A 257 -20.27 -19.52 -24.37
C PHE A 257 -19.16 -20.53 -24.67
N PHE A 258 -18.95 -20.87 -25.94
CA PHE A 258 -17.99 -21.93 -26.32
C PHE A 258 -16.54 -21.54 -26.07
N ASN A 259 -16.22 -20.25 -26.20
CA ASN A 259 -14.86 -19.72 -26.00
C ASN A 259 -14.67 -19.15 -24.60
N TRP A 260 -15.65 -19.30 -23.70
CA TRP A 260 -15.59 -18.75 -22.35
C TRP A 260 -14.75 -19.64 -21.42
N PRO A 261 -13.81 -19.07 -20.63
CA PRO A 261 -13.02 -19.85 -19.69
C PRO A 261 -13.86 -20.55 -18.63
N ARG A 262 -13.50 -21.80 -18.29
CA ARG A 262 -14.17 -22.60 -17.25
C ARG A 262 -13.28 -22.84 -16.03
N THR A 263 -13.91 -22.95 -14.88
CA THR A 263 -13.29 -23.40 -13.62
C THR A 263 -12.87 -24.86 -13.72
N GLU A 264 -12.02 -25.34 -12.79
CA GLU A 264 -11.64 -26.76 -12.70
C GLU A 264 -12.87 -27.68 -12.57
N LYS A 265 -13.93 -27.18 -11.93
CA LYS A 265 -15.22 -27.87 -11.79
C LYS A 265 -16.16 -27.70 -13.00
N GLY A 266 -15.67 -27.21 -14.13
CA GLY A 266 -16.41 -27.09 -15.39
C GLY A 266 -17.38 -25.90 -15.52
N LYS A 267 -17.68 -25.15 -14.45
CA LYS A 267 -18.55 -23.96 -14.53
C LYS A 267 -17.89 -22.81 -15.27
N CYS A 268 -18.64 -22.03 -16.05
CA CYS A 268 -18.17 -20.77 -16.65
C CYS A 268 -17.63 -19.81 -15.57
N LYS A 269 -16.42 -19.26 -15.80
CA LYS A 269 -15.75 -18.36 -14.85
C LYS A 269 -16.47 -17.01 -14.73
N THR A 270 -16.59 -16.51 -13.51
CA THR A 270 -17.19 -15.21 -13.16
C THR A 270 -16.20 -14.26 -12.47
N ASP A 271 -14.91 -14.61 -12.45
CA ASP A 271 -13.87 -13.79 -11.83
C ASP A 271 -13.59 -12.50 -12.64
N ASP A 272 -13.16 -11.44 -11.96
CA ASP A 272 -12.90 -10.13 -12.55
C ASP A 272 -11.90 -10.18 -13.71
N LYS A 273 -10.88 -11.06 -13.64
CA LYS A 273 -9.87 -11.21 -14.70
C LYS A 273 -10.47 -11.80 -15.98
N THR A 274 -11.39 -12.76 -15.85
CA THR A 274 -12.13 -13.29 -16.99
C THR A 274 -13.05 -12.22 -17.58
N LEU A 275 -13.87 -11.55 -16.76
CA LEU A 275 -14.78 -10.51 -17.24
C LEU A 275 -14.04 -9.34 -17.91
N TYR A 276 -12.93 -8.89 -17.32
CA TYR A 276 -12.07 -7.83 -17.87
C TYR A 276 -11.59 -8.15 -19.29
N ARG A 277 -11.30 -9.43 -19.59
CA ARG A 277 -10.82 -9.86 -20.90
C ARG A 277 -11.85 -9.65 -22.02
N TYR A 278 -13.13 -9.84 -21.72
CA TYR A 278 -14.22 -9.80 -22.70
C TYR A 278 -15.00 -8.47 -22.69
N GLN A 279 -14.74 -7.59 -21.72
CA GLN A 279 -15.46 -6.30 -21.59
C GLN A 279 -15.29 -5.38 -22.81
N ASP A 280 -14.13 -5.46 -23.48
CA ASP A 280 -13.80 -4.61 -24.63
C ASP A 280 -14.54 -5.03 -25.90
N THR A 281 -14.95 -6.30 -25.98
CA THR A 281 -15.64 -6.89 -27.14
C THR A 281 -17.15 -7.01 -26.91
N ASN A 282 -17.62 -6.81 -25.68
CA ASN A 282 -19.03 -6.90 -25.33
C ASN A 282 -19.37 -5.93 -24.19
N SER A 283 -20.18 -4.91 -24.50
CA SER A 283 -20.57 -3.87 -23.54
C SER A 283 -21.43 -4.38 -22.38
N LYS A 284 -22.20 -5.47 -22.57
CA LYS A 284 -22.95 -6.11 -21.49
C LYS A 284 -22.05 -6.85 -20.51
N ILE A 285 -20.94 -7.43 -20.98
CA ILE A 285 -19.90 -7.99 -20.08
C ILE A 285 -19.25 -6.88 -19.25
N MET A 286 -19.00 -5.70 -19.85
CA MET A 286 -18.52 -4.54 -19.11
C MET A 286 -19.52 -4.10 -18.03
N ALA A 287 -20.82 -4.03 -18.36
CA ALA A 287 -21.87 -3.73 -17.40
C ALA A 287 -21.92 -4.78 -16.28
N LEU A 288 -21.90 -6.07 -16.63
CA LEU A 288 -21.92 -7.19 -15.67
C LEU A 288 -20.73 -7.14 -14.71
N ARG A 289 -19.53 -6.85 -15.22
CA ARG A 289 -18.33 -6.69 -14.40
C ARG A 289 -18.48 -5.57 -13.37
N ASN A 290 -19.08 -4.44 -13.78
CA ASN A 290 -19.35 -3.32 -12.89
C ASN A 290 -20.41 -3.67 -11.84
N ALA A 291 -21.49 -4.35 -12.24
CA ALA A 291 -22.56 -4.81 -11.36
C ALA A 291 -22.03 -5.82 -10.31
N PHE A 292 -21.21 -6.79 -10.71
CA PHE A 292 -20.59 -7.75 -9.77
C PHE A 292 -19.75 -7.08 -8.70
N PHE A 293 -19.08 -5.97 -9.03
CA PHE A 293 -18.36 -5.20 -8.03
C PHE A 293 -19.30 -4.61 -6.98
N ILE A 294 -20.40 -3.99 -7.40
CA ILE A 294 -21.39 -3.37 -6.50
C ILE A 294 -22.13 -4.45 -5.71
N ILE A 295 -22.73 -5.43 -6.38
CA ILE A 295 -23.50 -6.51 -5.74
C ILE A 295 -22.63 -7.36 -4.80
N GLY A 296 -21.37 -7.64 -5.19
CA GLY A 296 -20.44 -8.48 -4.42
C GLY A 296 -19.75 -7.79 -3.24
N ALA A 297 -20.05 -6.53 -2.97
CA ALA A 297 -19.59 -5.83 -1.78
C ALA A 297 -20.64 -5.96 -0.66
N LYS A 298 -20.40 -6.86 0.31
CA LYS A 298 -21.30 -7.07 1.47
C LYS A 298 -21.48 -5.82 2.35
N LYS A 299 -20.45 -4.98 2.38
CA LYS A 299 -20.36 -3.63 2.96
C LYS A 299 -19.43 -2.83 2.06
N LEU A 300 -19.38 -1.51 2.24
CA LEU A 300 -18.45 -0.67 1.50
C LEU A 300 -17.00 -1.15 1.73
N LYS A 301 -16.38 -1.69 0.69
CA LYS A 301 -14.98 -2.14 0.75
C LYS A 301 -14.07 -0.92 0.70
N GLY A 302 -13.03 -0.94 1.52
CA GLY A 302 -11.94 0.03 1.44
C GLY A 302 -11.83 0.99 2.60
N VAL A 303 -12.56 0.82 3.71
CA VAL A 303 -12.36 1.61 4.92
C VAL A 303 -12.34 0.72 6.16
N CYS A 304 -11.66 1.16 7.21
CA CYS A 304 -11.59 0.52 8.51
C CYS A 304 -11.49 1.62 9.57
N LEU A 305 -12.66 2.11 9.99
CA LEU A 305 -12.79 3.31 10.79
C LEU A 305 -12.35 3.07 12.24
N GLY A 306 -11.55 4.00 12.75
CA GLY A 306 -11.37 4.20 14.18
C GLY A 306 -12.43 5.10 14.80
N PRO A 307 -12.37 5.30 16.12
CA PRO A 307 -13.34 6.12 16.86
C PRO A 307 -13.28 7.61 16.50
N ASP A 308 -12.21 8.04 15.84
CA ASP A 308 -12.00 9.41 15.35
C ASP A 308 -12.38 9.58 13.87
N ASN A 309 -13.15 8.63 13.30
CA ASN A 309 -13.59 8.62 11.91
C ASN A 309 -12.46 8.56 10.88
N ARG A 310 -11.26 8.13 11.29
CA ARG A 310 -10.13 7.94 10.38
C ARG A 310 -9.97 6.46 10.05
N SER A 311 -9.75 6.18 8.78
CA SER A 311 -9.53 4.81 8.31
C SER A 311 -8.08 4.39 8.55
N ARG A 312 -7.87 3.29 9.27
CA ARG A 312 -6.53 2.73 9.56
C ARG A 312 -6.40 1.33 8.99
N CYS A 313 -5.22 1.00 8.46
CA CYS A 313 -4.93 -0.38 8.09
C CYS A 313 -3.43 -0.63 8.14
N PRO A 314 -2.99 -1.89 8.36
CA PRO A 314 -1.58 -2.24 8.30
C PRO A 314 -0.95 -1.90 6.94
N LEU A 315 0.17 -1.18 6.96
CA LEU A 315 1.02 -0.89 5.82
C LEU A 315 2.06 -2.00 5.68
N LYS A 316 1.87 -2.89 4.70
CA LYS A 316 2.75 -4.03 4.47
C LYS A 316 4.01 -3.62 3.69
N MET A 317 4.82 -2.73 4.27
CA MET A 317 6.12 -2.34 3.71
C MET A 317 7.06 -3.54 3.67
N PHE A 318 7.86 -3.68 2.61
CA PHE A 318 8.73 -4.84 2.34
C PHE A 318 8.04 -6.18 2.06
N ASN A 319 6.70 -6.24 1.99
CA ASN A 319 5.98 -7.49 1.72
C ASN A 319 6.03 -7.93 0.24
N GLN A 320 6.57 -7.10 -0.66
CA GLN A 320 6.84 -7.47 -2.04
C GLN A 320 8.33 -7.73 -2.23
N ILE A 321 8.70 -8.58 -3.19
CA ILE A 321 10.11 -8.86 -3.50
C ILE A 321 10.92 -7.59 -3.82
N THR A 322 10.25 -6.54 -4.31
CA THR A 322 10.85 -5.24 -4.64
C THR A 322 10.97 -4.31 -3.43
N GLY A 323 10.42 -4.69 -2.27
CA GLY A 323 10.38 -3.85 -1.08
C GLY A 323 9.17 -2.89 -1.03
N ARG A 324 8.30 -2.88 -2.07
CA ARG A 324 7.13 -2.00 -2.15
C ARG A 324 6.14 -2.24 -0.99
N THR A 325 5.49 -1.15 -0.57
CA THR A 325 4.38 -1.19 0.39
C THR A 325 3.09 -1.58 -0.30
N ASN A 326 2.40 -2.57 0.26
CA ASN A 326 1.04 -2.95 -0.13
C ASN A 326 0.05 -2.66 1.00
N VAL A 327 -1.21 -2.47 0.62
CA VAL A 327 -2.32 -2.29 1.55
C VAL A 327 -3.51 -3.18 1.19
N SER A 328 -4.39 -3.39 2.18
CA SER A 328 -5.57 -4.23 2.02
C SER A 328 -6.58 -3.63 1.05
N THR A 329 -7.05 -4.44 0.10
CA THR A 329 -8.17 -4.07 -0.79
C THR A 329 -9.52 -3.99 -0.06
N LYS A 330 -9.60 -4.53 1.16
CA LYS A 330 -10.79 -4.52 2.01
C LYS A 330 -10.83 -3.32 2.95
N LEU A 331 -9.67 -2.86 3.44
CA LEU A 331 -9.59 -1.93 4.57
C LEU A 331 -9.04 -0.55 4.20
N ASN A 332 -8.46 -0.37 3.01
CA ASN A 332 -7.82 0.90 2.62
C ASN A 332 -8.40 1.46 1.31
N PRO A 333 -8.71 2.77 1.22
CA PRO A 333 -9.33 3.32 0.02
C PRO A 333 -8.39 3.30 -1.19
N PHE A 334 -7.07 3.37 -0.98
CA PHE A 334 -6.08 3.26 -2.04
C PHE A 334 -5.83 1.82 -2.50
N GLY A 335 -6.11 0.83 -1.64
CA GLY A 335 -6.10 -0.59 -1.98
C GLY A 335 -7.40 -1.05 -2.65
N ALA A 336 -8.54 -0.45 -2.29
CA ALA A 336 -9.82 -0.69 -2.93
C ALA A 336 -9.85 -0.13 -4.37
N PRO A 337 -10.85 -0.50 -5.19
CA PRO A 337 -10.98 0.06 -6.54
C PRO A 337 -11.07 1.58 -6.52
N ARG A 338 -10.48 2.23 -7.54
CA ARG A 338 -10.18 3.67 -7.52
C ARG A 338 -11.36 4.56 -7.13
N ARG A 339 -12.58 4.25 -7.60
CA ARG A 339 -13.83 4.95 -7.22
C ARG A 339 -14.04 5.07 -5.70
N MET A 340 -13.54 4.14 -4.90
CA MET A 340 -13.67 4.20 -3.44
C MET A 340 -12.83 5.30 -2.80
N ARG A 341 -11.81 5.82 -3.49
CA ARG A 341 -11.03 6.95 -2.96
C ARG A 341 -11.87 8.22 -2.84
N ASN A 342 -13.04 8.31 -3.50
CA ASN A 342 -13.99 9.41 -3.34
C ASN A 342 -14.51 9.55 -1.89
N LEU A 343 -14.38 8.52 -1.06
CA LEU A 343 -14.68 8.60 0.38
C LEU A 343 -13.63 9.41 1.16
N ILE A 344 -12.43 9.59 0.60
CA ILE A 344 -11.40 10.39 1.25
C ILE A 344 -11.83 11.85 1.21
N GLY A 345 -11.88 12.48 2.37
CA GLY A 345 -12.24 13.87 2.55
C GLY A 345 -11.97 14.29 3.98
N THR A 346 -11.82 15.59 4.19
CA THR A 346 -11.62 16.17 5.52
C THR A 346 -12.61 17.31 5.78
N ASP A 347 -12.64 17.79 7.02
CA ASP A 347 -13.50 18.87 7.49
C ASP A 347 -13.14 20.24 6.90
N GLU A 348 -13.89 21.27 7.30
CA GLU A 348 -13.70 22.63 6.81
C GLU A 348 -12.45 23.34 7.37
N ASN A 349 -11.89 22.85 8.48
CA ASN A 349 -10.71 23.39 9.16
C ASN A 349 -9.40 22.80 8.64
N HIS A 350 -9.49 21.77 7.80
CA HIS A 350 -8.35 21.06 7.24
C HIS A 350 -8.38 21.03 5.71
N TYR A 351 -7.27 20.58 5.14
CA TYR A 351 -7.18 20.16 3.75
C TYR A 351 -6.23 18.98 3.64
N LEU A 352 -6.41 18.21 2.58
CA LEU A 352 -5.57 17.09 2.22
C LEU A 352 -4.71 17.47 1.01
N ILE A 353 -3.43 17.12 1.05
CA ILE A 353 -2.52 17.23 -0.09
C ILE A 353 -2.15 15.84 -0.56
N TYR A 354 -2.35 15.56 -1.84
CA TYR A 354 -1.80 14.41 -2.52
C TYR A 354 -0.61 14.88 -3.38
N ALA A 355 0.60 14.52 -2.97
CA ALA A 355 1.85 14.87 -3.64
C ALA A 355 2.40 13.67 -4.39
N ASP A 356 2.66 13.79 -5.70
CA ASP A 356 3.00 12.69 -6.61
C ASP A 356 4.27 13.02 -7.41
N TRP A 357 5.26 12.11 -7.42
CA TRP A 357 6.47 12.28 -8.22
C TRP A 357 6.14 12.18 -9.71
N ARG A 358 6.47 13.23 -10.47
CA ARG A 358 6.18 13.29 -11.89
C ARG A 358 6.95 12.23 -12.67
N SER A 359 6.24 11.20 -13.12
CA SER A 359 6.79 10.10 -13.91
C SER A 359 8.01 9.44 -13.24
N GLN A 360 7.91 9.16 -11.94
CA GLN A 360 9.01 8.64 -11.11
C GLN A 360 9.80 7.52 -11.78
N GLU A 361 9.13 6.49 -12.32
CA GLU A 361 9.81 5.36 -12.96
C GLU A 361 10.64 5.77 -14.19
N ALA A 362 10.18 6.74 -14.99
CA ALA A 362 10.95 7.23 -16.14
C ALA A 362 12.19 8.01 -15.68
N ALA A 363 12.08 8.77 -14.59
CA ALA A 363 13.22 9.48 -14.00
C ALA A 363 14.25 8.51 -13.42
N ILE A 364 13.83 7.43 -12.75
CA ILE A 364 14.73 6.37 -12.28
C ILE A 364 15.44 5.71 -13.46
N GLN A 365 14.70 5.36 -14.52
CA GLN A 365 15.30 4.78 -15.72
C GLN A 365 16.36 5.70 -16.33
N ALA A 366 16.07 6.99 -16.47
CA ALA A 366 17.00 7.98 -17.01
C ALA A 366 18.25 8.14 -16.13
N ALA A 367 18.08 8.28 -14.83
CA ALA A 367 19.16 8.53 -13.89
C ALA A 367 20.11 7.33 -13.78
N LEU A 368 19.58 6.12 -13.63
CA LEU A 368 20.40 4.92 -13.43
C LEU A 368 21.05 4.43 -14.73
N SER A 369 20.36 4.52 -15.87
CA SER A 369 20.93 4.11 -17.16
C SER A 369 21.87 5.14 -17.78
N LYS A 370 21.77 6.40 -17.35
CA LYS A 370 22.46 7.55 -17.95
C LYS A 370 22.20 7.70 -19.45
N ASP A 371 21.06 7.20 -19.95
CA ASP A 371 20.69 7.32 -21.35
C ASP A 371 20.40 8.81 -21.69
N PRO A 372 21.15 9.44 -22.60
CA PRO A 372 21.01 10.87 -22.87
C PRO A 372 19.66 11.25 -23.47
N LYS A 373 19.04 10.35 -24.26
CA LYS A 373 17.72 10.59 -24.85
C LYS A 373 16.64 10.47 -23.78
N MET A 374 16.77 9.52 -22.87
CA MET A 374 15.83 9.37 -21.76
C MET A 374 15.95 10.51 -20.75
N ILE A 375 17.17 10.97 -20.45
CA ILE A 375 17.41 12.18 -19.63
C ILE A 375 16.74 13.39 -20.28
N ALA A 376 16.92 13.59 -21.59
CA ALA A 376 16.26 14.67 -22.31
C ALA A 376 14.73 14.55 -22.27
N ALA A 377 14.20 13.31 -22.40
CA ALA A 377 12.78 13.03 -22.29
C ALA A 377 12.21 13.42 -20.91
N VAL A 378 12.88 13.07 -19.82
CA VAL A 378 12.46 13.43 -18.46
C VAL A 378 12.56 14.95 -18.24
N LYS A 379 13.65 15.59 -18.68
CA LYS A 379 13.84 17.04 -18.58
C LYS A 379 12.79 17.85 -19.35
N SER A 380 12.18 17.28 -20.39
CA SER A 380 11.05 17.92 -21.11
C SER A 380 9.79 18.10 -20.24
N GLY A 381 9.71 17.42 -19.08
CA GLY A 381 8.55 17.40 -18.21
C GLY A 381 7.47 16.39 -18.62
N ASP A 382 7.52 15.86 -19.85
CA ASP A 382 6.59 14.83 -20.33
C ASP A 382 7.32 13.81 -21.22
N PRO A 383 8.01 12.81 -20.63
CA PRO A 383 8.85 11.87 -21.37
C PRO A 383 8.06 11.11 -22.45
N TYR A 384 6.75 10.91 -22.24
CA TYR A 384 5.90 10.20 -23.17
C TYR A 384 5.57 11.03 -24.41
N MET A 385 5.27 12.32 -24.23
CA MET A 385 5.07 13.23 -25.36
C MET A 385 6.38 13.49 -26.10
N TYR A 386 7.48 13.68 -25.36
CA TYR A 386 8.81 13.79 -25.96
C TYR A 386 9.15 12.58 -26.85
N THR A 387 8.89 11.37 -26.36
CA THR A 387 9.11 10.14 -27.14
C THR A 387 8.32 10.16 -28.46
N ALA A 388 7.04 10.56 -28.41
CA ALA A 388 6.20 10.62 -29.60
C ALA A 388 6.73 11.63 -30.64
N ILE A 389 7.20 12.79 -30.19
CA ILE A 389 7.78 13.83 -31.05
C ILE A 389 9.12 13.38 -31.62
N ALA A 390 9.99 12.81 -30.80
CA ALA A 390 11.31 12.33 -31.19
C ALA A 390 11.25 11.24 -32.28
N LEU A 391 10.18 10.44 -32.28
CA LEU A 391 9.91 9.39 -33.26
C LEU A 391 9.02 9.83 -34.42
N GLY A 392 8.76 11.14 -34.55
CA GLY A 392 7.97 11.70 -35.67
C GLY A 392 6.48 11.34 -35.65
N ALA A 393 5.97 10.77 -34.56
CA ALA A 393 4.57 10.39 -34.44
C ALA A 393 3.66 11.51 -33.90
N ALA A 394 4.25 12.63 -33.49
CA ALA A 394 3.56 13.87 -33.15
C ALA A 394 4.37 15.08 -33.64
N PRO A 395 3.72 16.20 -34.02
CA PRO A 395 4.41 17.42 -34.43
C PRO A 395 5.19 18.05 -33.26
N LYS A 396 6.21 18.87 -33.56
CA LYS A 396 7.11 19.48 -32.56
C LYS A 396 6.40 20.31 -31.48
N ASN A 397 5.25 20.88 -31.79
CA ASN A 397 4.43 21.68 -30.87
C ASN A 397 3.35 20.86 -30.13
N ALA A 398 3.35 19.53 -30.26
CA ALA A 398 2.37 18.67 -29.60
C ALA A 398 2.47 18.74 -28.08
N LYS A 399 1.31 18.80 -27.42
CA LYS A 399 1.17 18.84 -25.96
C LYS A 399 0.16 17.80 -25.50
N LYS A 400 0.21 17.40 -24.23
CA LYS A 400 -0.76 16.46 -23.63
C LYS A 400 -2.22 16.87 -23.88
N SER A 401 -2.52 18.16 -23.86
CA SER A 401 -3.86 18.71 -24.12
C SER A 401 -4.31 18.55 -25.58
N THR A 402 -3.40 18.64 -26.55
CA THR A 402 -3.73 18.60 -27.98
C THR A 402 -3.64 17.19 -28.58
N HIS A 403 -2.72 16.35 -28.09
CA HIS A 403 -2.43 15.03 -28.67
C HIS A 403 -2.50 13.89 -27.62
N LYS A 404 -3.52 13.91 -26.74
CA LYS A 404 -3.69 12.95 -25.63
C LYS A 404 -3.65 11.48 -26.08
N LYS A 405 -4.31 11.15 -27.20
CA LYS A 405 -4.35 9.77 -27.73
C LYS A 405 -2.96 9.26 -28.11
N ILE A 406 -2.22 10.03 -28.90
CA ILE A 406 -0.85 9.69 -29.31
C ILE A 406 0.08 9.60 -28.09
N ARG A 407 -0.01 10.57 -27.16
CA ARG A 407 0.73 10.53 -25.90
C ARG A 407 0.50 9.23 -25.14
N ASN A 408 -0.75 8.77 -25.05
CA ASN A 408 -1.11 7.57 -24.31
C ASN A 408 -0.53 6.30 -24.96
N ILE A 409 -0.50 6.23 -26.30
CA ILE A 409 0.16 5.14 -27.04
C ILE A 409 1.65 5.09 -26.69
N TYR A 410 2.34 6.23 -26.73
CA TYR A 410 3.76 6.30 -26.40
C TYR A 410 4.05 6.14 -24.91
N LYS A 411 3.13 6.54 -24.02
CA LYS A 411 3.21 6.21 -22.59
C LYS A 411 3.15 4.71 -22.37
N GLN A 412 2.19 4.03 -23.01
CA GLN A 412 2.06 2.59 -22.89
C GLN A 412 3.25 1.85 -23.49
N SER A 413 3.79 2.33 -24.62
CA SER A 413 4.97 1.77 -25.29
C SER A 413 6.24 1.96 -24.45
N PHE A 414 6.53 3.19 -24.00
CA PHE A 414 7.67 3.51 -23.14
C PHE A 414 7.70 2.62 -21.90
N LEU A 415 6.59 2.56 -21.16
CA LEU A 415 6.50 1.76 -19.93
C LEU A 415 6.52 0.25 -20.20
N ALA A 416 5.89 -0.22 -21.28
CA ALA A 416 5.90 -1.64 -21.63
C ALA A 416 7.32 -2.13 -21.95
N LEU A 417 8.05 -1.36 -22.77
CA LEU A 417 9.38 -1.74 -23.19
C LEU A 417 10.39 -1.65 -22.05
N ALA A 418 10.25 -0.70 -21.12
CA ALA A 418 11.05 -0.66 -19.89
C ALA A 418 11.01 -2.01 -19.12
N TYR A 419 9.92 -2.77 -19.25
CA TYR A 419 9.77 -4.09 -18.64
C TYR A 419 10.12 -5.25 -19.59
N MET A 420 10.86 -4.98 -20.67
CA MET A 420 11.19 -5.95 -21.72
C MET A 420 9.96 -6.68 -22.30
N GLN A 421 8.83 -5.99 -22.40
CA GLN A 421 7.62 -6.56 -23.02
C GLN A 421 7.85 -6.74 -24.52
N THR A 422 7.58 -7.94 -25.02
CA THR A 422 7.75 -8.29 -26.44
C THR A 422 6.80 -7.50 -27.35
N PRO A 423 7.09 -7.40 -28.66
CA PRO A 423 6.17 -6.80 -29.64
C PRO A 423 4.77 -7.40 -29.60
N ILE A 424 4.64 -8.72 -29.45
CA ILE A 424 3.34 -9.41 -29.31
C ILE A 424 2.59 -8.94 -28.04
N GLY A 425 3.33 -8.77 -26.94
CA GLY A 425 2.77 -8.18 -25.73
C GLY A 425 2.30 -6.74 -25.95
N LEU A 426 3.09 -5.93 -26.66
CA LEU A 426 2.76 -4.55 -26.97
C LEU A 426 1.52 -4.45 -27.87
N GLN A 427 1.42 -5.33 -28.87
CA GLN A 427 0.27 -5.44 -29.77
C GLN A 427 -1.04 -5.58 -28.99
N ARG A 428 -1.10 -6.53 -28.05
CA ARG A 428 -2.27 -6.77 -27.21
C ARG A 428 -2.62 -5.55 -26.34
N LYS A 429 -1.60 -4.84 -25.84
CA LYS A 429 -1.77 -3.66 -24.98
C LYS A 429 -2.28 -2.45 -25.74
N LEU A 430 -1.71 -2.19 -26.91
CA LEU A 430 -2.07 -1.07 -27.79
C LEU A 430 -3.31 -1.34 -28.65
N LYS A 431 -3.74 -2.61 -28.77
CA LYS A 431 -4.81 -3.05 -29.68
C LYS A 431 -4.55 -2.61 -31.12
N CYS A 432 -3.33 -2.85 -31.62
CA CYS A 432 -2.90 -2.47 -32.97
C CYS A 432 -2.51 -3.69 -33.82
N SER A 433 -2.17 -3.48 -35.09
CA SER A 433 -1.67 -4.56 -35.96
C SER A 433 -0.30 -5.06 -35.49
N SER A 434 0.07 -6.29 -35.86
CA SER A 434 1.39 -6.83 -35.53
C SER A 434 2.50 -5.94 -36.10
N SER A 435 2.44 -5.58 -37.38
CA SER A 435 3.45 -4.72 -38.04
C SER A 435 3.65 -3.41 -37.31
N GLU A 436 2.56 -2.75 -36.88
CA GLU A 436 2.64 -1.53 -36.08
C GLU A 436 3.30 -1.72 -34.72
N ALA A 437 3.01 -2.83 -34.03
CA ALA A 437 3.59 -3.12 -32.74
C ALA A 437 5.10 -3.39 -32.85
N TYR A 438 5.52 -4.17 -33.84
CA TYR A 438 6.94 -4.41 -34.12
C TYR A 438 7.67 -3.11 -34.48
N TYR A 439 7.10 -2.30 -35.38
CA TYR A 439 7.67 -1.01 -35.76
C TYR A 439 7.83 -0.08 -34.55
N LYS A 440 6.77 0.14 -33.76
CA LYS A 440 6.84 1.02 -32.57
C LYS A 440 7.82 0.48 -31.53
N HIS A 441 7.87 -0.84 -31.35
CA HIS A 441 8.80 -1.47 -30.42
C HIS A 441 10.26 -1.22 -30.84
N GLU A 442 10.59 -1.45 -32.11
CA GLU A 442 11.94 -1.21 -32.65
C GLU A 442 12.34 0.27 -32.52
N GLN A 443 11.47 1.19 -32.93
CA GLN A 443 11.72 2.62 -32.86
C GLN A 443 12.04 3.10 -31.43
N VAL A 444 11.23 2.71 -30.45
CA VAL A 444 11.46 3.06 -29.04
C VAL A 444 12.71 2.36 -28.49
N SER A 445 12.98 1.11 -28.90
CA SER A 445 14.18 0.37 -28.49
C SER A 445 15.46 1.05 -28.98
N ASN A 446 15.46 1.51 -30.23
CA ASN A 446 16.59 2.20 -30.84
C ASN A 446 16.81 3.59 -30.23
N LEU A 447 15.73 4.33 -29.97
CA LEU A 447 15.80 5.64 -29.33
C LEU A 447 16.47 5.58 -27.94
N TYR A 448 16.15 4.55 -27.16
CA TYR A 448 16.64 4.36 -25.78
C TYR A 448 17.61 3.18 -25.65
N HIS A 449 18.47 2.97 -26.65
CA HIS A 449 19.38 1.82 -26.70
C HIS A 449 20.32 1.71 -25.48
N ASN A 450 20.77 2.84 -24.91
CA ASN A 450 21.65 2.84 -23.74
C ASN A 450 20.92 2.33 -22.50
N TYR A 451 19.64 2.67 -22.35
CA TYR A 451 18.79 2.08 -21.31
C TYR A 451 18.70 0.56 -21.44
N PHE A 452 18.44 0.03 -22.65
CA PHE A 452 18.34 -1.42 -22.85
C PHE A 452 19.67 -2.15 -22.64
N LYS A 453 20.78 -1.53 -23.03
CA LYS A 453 22.13 -2.03 -22.73
C LYS A 453 22.36 -2.10 -21.22
N TRP A 454 22.03 -1.03 -20.49
CA TRP A 454 22.16 -0.94 -19.04
C TRP A 454 21.34 -2.02 -18.32
N ILE A 455 20.04 -2.13 -18.59
CA ILE A 455 19.18 -3.06 -17.83
C ILE A 455 19.58 -4.53 -18.08
N LYS A 456 20.00 -4.87 -19.30
CA LYS A 456 20.58 -6.20 -19.60
C LYS A 456 21.86 -6.45 -18.80
N GLY A 457 22.72 -5.44 -18.69
CA GLY A 457 23.92 -5.48 -17.85
C GLY A 457 23.60 -5.71 -16.37
N VAL A 458 22.64 -4.97 -15.81
CA VAL A 458 22.18 -5.14 -14.42
C VAL A 458 21.67 -6.56 -14.15
N ILE A 459 20.89 -7.12 -15.08
CA ILE A 459 20.38 -8.50 -14.97
C ILE A 459 21.54 -9.50 -15.01
N ALA A 460 22.47 -9.35 -15.95
CA ALA A 460 23.63 -10.24 -16.08
C ALA A 460 24.54 -10.19 -14.84
N GLU A 461 24.87 -8.99 -14.35
CA GLU A 461 25.68 -8.81 -13.14
C GLU A 461 24.99 -9.42 -11.92
N SER A 462 23.68 -9.18 -11.76
CA SER A 462 22.91 -9.73 -10.64
C SER A 462 22.81 -11.26 -10.71
N ALA A 463 22.72 -11.84 -11.91
CA ALA A 463 22.76 -13.28 -12.12
C ALA A 463 24.12 -13.88 -11.72
N LEU A 464 25.24 -13.23 -12.10
CA LEU A 464 26.58 -13.65 -11.71
C LEU A 464 26.81 -13.56 -10.19
N ARG A 465 26.32 -12.49 -9.57
CA ARG A 465 26.41 -12.27 -8.10
C ARG A 465 25.40 -13.12 -7.30
N GLY A 466 24.42 -13.71 -7.96
CA GLY A 466 23.33 -14.47 -7.33
C GLY A 466 22.26 -13.63 -6.64
N HIS A 467 22.30 -12.29 -6.74
CA HIS A 467 21.25 -11.41 -6.21
C HIS A 467 21.26 -10.00 -6.80
N PHE A 468 20.08 -9.38 -6.83
CA PHE A 468 19.91 -7.94 -6.97
C PHE A 468 20.12 -7.25 -5.62
N LYS A 469 20.67 -6.03 -5.64
CA LYS A 469 20.87 -5.16 -4.47
C LYS A 469 20.54 -3.71 -4.84
N THR A 470 19.88 -2.97 -3.98
CA THR A 470 19.71 -1.51 -4.09
C THR A 470 20.79 -0.73 -3.34
N ILE A 471 20.85 0.60 -3.49
CA ILE A 471 21.85 1.43 -2.83
C ILE A 471 21.78 1.39 -1.30
N TYR A 472 20.58 1.20 -0.71
CA TYR A 472 20.43 1.01 0.74
C TYR A 472 20.32 -0.45 1.16
N GLY A 473 20.70 -1.39 0.29
CA GLY A 473 20.95 -2.78 0.68
C GLY A 473 19.73 -3.69 0.74
N TRP A 474 18.60 -3.31 0.14
CA TRP A 474 17.51 -4.26 -0.09
C TRP A 474 17.96 -5.29 -1.13
N LYS A 475 17.80 -6.59 -0.84
CA LYS A 475 18.26 -7.68 -1.69
C LYS A 475 17.11 -8.53 -2.21
N TYR A 476 17.30 -9.10 -3.40
CA TYR A 476 16.49 -10.17 -3.95
C TYR A 476 17.41 -11.22 -4.56
N TYR A 477 17.48 -12.39 -3.91
CA TYR A 477 18.31 -13.50 -4.33
C TYR A 477 17.70 -14.23 -5.52
N LEU A 478 18.58 -14.68 -6.41
CA LEU A 478 18.25 -15.50 -7.56
C LEU A 478 18.64 -16.94 -7.25
N THR A 479 17.78 -17.89 -7.64
CA THR A 479 18.07 -19.31 -7.47
C THR A 479 18.04 -20.01 -8.83
N SER A 480 18.88 -21.03 -8.99
CA SER A 480 18.88 -21.89 -10.18
C SER A 480 17.60 -22.73 -10.31
N ASN A 481 16.85 -22.87 -9.23
CA ASN A 481 15.67 -23.73 -9.14
C ASN A 481 14.38 -23.02 -9.60
N GLU A 482 14.43 -21.71 -9.84
CA GLU A 482 13.28 -20.94 -10.33
C GLU A 482 13.55 -20.36 -11.72
N VAL A 483 12.66 -20.67 -12.67
CA VAL A 483 12.63 -19.94 -13.96
C VAL A 483 12.02 -18.56 -13.70
N VAL A 484 12.87 -17.58 -13.38
CA VAL A 484 12.41 -16.22 -13.10
C VAL A 484 12.01 -15.53 -14.40
N ASN A 485 10.77 -15.02 -14.44
CA ASN A 485 10.27 -14.23 -15.56
C ASN A 485 11.20 -13.02 -15.82
N PRO A 486 11.84 -12.90 -17.01
CA PRO A 486 12.80 -11.82 -17.29
C PRO A 486 12.23 -10.41 -17.07
N ARG A 487 10.91 -10.24 -17.29
CA ARG A 487 10.22 -8.96 -17.06
C ARG A 487 10.21 -8.55 -15.59
N ARG A 488 10.17 -9.52 -14.67
CA ARG A 488 10.30 -9.27 -13.23
C ARG A 488 11.70 -8.73 -12.92
N LEU A 489 12.73 -9.30 -13.53
CA LEU A 489 14.12 -8.90 -13.31
C LEU A 489 14.40 -7.49 -13.84
N ALA A 490 13.90 -7.13 -15.03
CA ALA A 490 14.04 -5.76 -15.54
C ALA A 490 13.29 -4.71 -14.70
N ASN A 491 12.16 -5.11 -14.13
CA ASN A 491 11.31 -4.22 -13.34
C ASN A 491 11.83 -4.03 -11.90
N TRP A 492 12.52 -5.03 -11.34
CA TRP A 492 12.94 -5.01 -9.93
C TRP A 492 13.78 -3.78 -9.58
N PRO A 493 14.84 -3.40 -10.33
CA PRO A 493 15.63 -2.22 -10.01
C PRO A 493 14.79 -0.94 -9.95
N LEU A 494 13.84 -0.77 -10.87
CA LEU A 494 13.01 0.43 -10.93
C LEU A 494 12.07 0.53 -9.74
N GLN A 495 11.37 -0.56 -9.41
CA GLN A 495 10.42 -0.56 -8.29
C GLN A 495 11.11 -0.46 -6.94
N SER A 496 12.28 -1.10 -6.79
CA SER A 496 13.01 -1.11 -5.54
C SER A 496 13.64 0.23 -5.23
N HIS A 497 14.27 0.89 -6.21
CA HIS A 497 14.75 2.27 -6.03
C HIS A 497 13.59 3.25 -5.83
N GLY A 498 12.45 3.10 -6.53
CA GLY A 498 11.27 3.91 -6.26
C GLY A 498 10.73 3.75 -4.84
N SER A 499 10.86 2.55 -4.26
CA SER A 499 10.51 2.29 -2.85
C SER A 499 11.52 2.92 -1.89
N GLU A 500 12.80 2.95 -2.23
CA GLU A 500 13.81 3.67 -1.44
C GLU A 500 13.56 5.16 -1.44
N ILE A 501 13.21 5.76 -2.58
CA ILE A 501 12.82 7.18 -2.67
C ILE A 501 11.66 7.46 -1.74
N LEU A 502 10.62 6.62 -1.76
CA LEU A 502 9.47 6.75 -0.88
C LEU A 502 9.88 6.66 0.60
N ARG A 503 10.72 5.69 0.97
CA ARG A 503 11.20 5.50 2.35
C ARG A 503 12.01 6.70 2.84
N THR A 504 12.95 7.19 2.04
CA THR A 504 13.71 8.40 2.35
C THR A 504 12.78 9.59 2.54
N ALA A 505 11.82 9.77 1.63
CA ALA A 505 10.88 10.88 1.70
C ALA A 505 10.02 10.84 2.98
N ILE A 506 9.40 9.70 3.31
CA ILE A 506 8.52 9.63 4.49
C ILE A 506 9.29 9.82 5.79
N ILE A 507 10.56 9.39 5.87
CA ILE A 507 11.42 9.65 7.03
C ILE A 507 11.69 11.15 7.14
N ASP A 508 12.15 11.78 6.06
CA ASP A 508 12.48 13.22 6.07
C ASP A 508 11.24 14.09 6.34
N LEU A 509 10.06 13.69 5.82
CA LEU A 509 8.79 14.37 6.05
C LEU A 509 8.30 14.22 7.50
N ASP A 510 8.45 13.03 8.09
CA ASP A 510 8.13 12.80 9.50
C ASP A 510 9.02 13.64 10.42
N LEU A 511 10.33 13.66 10.16
CA LEU A 511 11.30 14.48 10.91
C LEU A 511 11.03 15.98 10.76
N ALA A 512 10.49 16.42 9.61
CA ALA A 512 10.04 17.79 9.40
C ALA A 512 8.68 18.11 10.05
N GLY A 513 8.03 17.14 10.71
CA GLY A 513 6.81 17.33 11.47
C GLY A 513 5.52 17.29 10.64
N TYR A 514 5.54 16.77 9.41
CA TYR A 514 4.33 16.66 8.59
C TYR A 514 3.47 15.45 9.01
N GLU A 515 2.16 15.65 9.13
CA GLU A 515 1.21 14.56 9.35
C GLU A 515 0.95 13.80 8.03
N ILE A 516 1.65 12.68 7.87
CA ILE A 516 1.47 11.77 6.75
C ILE A 516 0.29 10.85 7.04
N SER A 517 -0.70 10.83 6.15
CA SER A 517 -1.88 9.94 6.25
C SER A 517 -1.71 8.65 5.45
N MET A 518 -1.00 8.68 4.31
CA MET A 518 -0.81 7.48 3.49
C MET A 518 0.32 7.62 2.46
N PRO A 519 1.28 6.69 2.39
CA PRO A 519 2.15 6.52 1.24
C PRO A 519 1.44 5.68 0.16
N VAL A 520 1.49 6.12 -1.09
CA VAL A 520 0.78 5.51 -2.22
C VAL A 520 1.73 5.31 -3.40
N HIS A 521 2.51 4.22 -3.37
CA HIS A 521 3.53 3.91 -4.38
C HIS A 521 4.50 5.07 -4.65
N ASP A 522 4.21 5.94 -5.61
CA ASP A 522 4.94 7.13 -6.04
C ASP A 522 4.31 8.45 -5.56
N ALA A 523 3.46 8.40 -4.53
CA ALA A 523 2.82 9.57 -3.95
C ALA A 523 2.70 9.49 -2.42
N VAL A 524 2.42 10.62 -1.79
CA VAL A 524 2.18 10.75 -0.35
C VAL A 524 0.95 11.63 -0.12
N LEU A 525 0.05 11.17 0.74
CA LEU A 525 -1.12 11.90 1.22
C LEU A 525 -0.82 12.52 2.59
N PHE A 526 -1.06 13.82 2.71
CA PHE A 526 -0.89 14.60 3.94
C PHE A 526 -2.23 15.15 4.41
N HIS A 527 -2.39 15.26 5.72
CA HIS A 527 -3.50 15.95 6.36
C HIS A 527 -3.00 17.18 7.10
N MET A 528 -3.58 18.34 6.80
CA MET A 528 -3.01 19.63 7.20
C MET A 528 -4.10 20.57 7.65
N LYS A 529 -3.83 21.32 8.72
CA LYS A 529 -4.69 22.41 9.18
C LYS A 529 -4.70 23.52 8.14
N ARG A 530 -5.87 24.13 7.91
CA ARG A 530 -5.98 25.33 7.06
C ARG A 530 -5.20 26.47 7.69
N LYS A 531 -4.46 27.17 6.84
CA LYS A 531 -3.60 28.30 7.18
C LYS A 531 -3.78 29.41 6.16
N SER A 532 -3.13 30.54 6.39
CA SER A 532 -3.05 31.60 5.38
C SER A 532 -2.44 31.06 4.08
N TRP A 533 -2.77 31.69 2.94
CA TRP A 533 -2.23 31.31 1.64
C TRP A 533 -0.69 31.24 1.63
N ARG A 534 -0.03 32.19 2.30
CA ARG A 534 1.44 32.27 2.38
C ARG A 534 2.03 31.08 3.13
N GLU A 535 1.43 30.69 4.25
CA GLU A 535 1.90 29.54 5.03
C GLU A 535 1.64 28.23 4.31
N MET A 536 0.44 28.06 3.74
CA MET A 536 0.09 26.89 2.93
C MET A 536 1.08 26.71 1.78
N ARG A 537 1.41 27.78 1.06
CA ARG A 537 2.40 27.74 -0.02
C ARG A 537 3.78 27.34 0.47
N ARG A 538 4.25 27.89 1.59
CA ARG A 538 5.54 27.53 2.19
C ARG A 538 5.59 26.05 2.57
N GLU A 539 4.51 25.51 3.15
CA GLU A 539 4.44 24.09 3.49
C GLU A 539 4.47 23.19 2.26
N ILE A 540 3.74 23.57 1.20
CA ILE A 540 3.75 22.86 -0.08
C ILE A 540 5.16 22.86 -0.70
N GLU A 541 5.82 24.01 -0.73
CA GLU A 541 7.19 24.13 -1.24
C GLU A 541 8.16 23.26 -0.42
N GLY A 542 7.97 23.19 0.91
CA GLY A 542 8.71 22.29 1.80
C GLY A 542 8.49 20.82 1.46
N ILE A 543 7.24 20.37 1.30
CA ILE A 543 6.90 18.99 0.91
C ILE A 543 7.53 18.64 -0.45
N GLN A 544 7.36 19.50 -1.46
CA GLN A 544 7.90 19.29 -2.80
C GLN A 544 9.42 19.21 -2.78
N LYS A 545 10.08 20.08 -2.00
CA LYS A 545 11.54 20.09 -1.84
C LYS A 545 12.02 18.79 -1.21
N ILE A 546 11.48 18.40 -0.06
CA ILE A 546 11.88 17.17 0.64
C ILE A 546 11.69 15.93 -0.24
N MET A 547 10.52 15.78 -0.87
CA MET A 547 10.25 14.64 -1.75
C MET A 547 11.16 14.63 -2.98
N SER A 548 11.45 15.79 -3.57
CA SER A 548 12.36 15.91 -4.71
C SER A 548 13.81 15.57 -4.33
N GLU A 549 14.27 16.05 -3.18
CA GLU A 549 15.60 15.77 -2.62
C GLU A 549 15.76 14.30 -2.21
N ALA A 550 14.70 13.66 -1.71
CA ALA A 550 14.70 12.22 -1.44
C ALA A 550 15.04 11.40 -2.69
N ALA A 551 14.52 11.82 -3.86
CA ALA A 551 14.93 11.19 -5.13
C ALA A 551 16.40 11.44 -5.45
N ALA A 552 16.90 12.66 -5.24
CA ALA A 552 18.30 12.99 -5.46
C ALA A 552 19.25 12.16 -4.57
N LYS A 553 18.88 11.90 -3.30
CA LYS A 553 19.65 11.07 -2.37
C LYS A 553 19.78 9.61 -2.84
N VAL A 554 18.77 9.06 -3.52
CA VAL A 554 18.72 7.64 -3.93
C VAL A 554 19.30 7.41 -5.33
N ILE A 555 18.92 8.25 -6.31
CA ILE A 555 19.26 8.04 -7.73
C ILE A 555 20.17 9.13 -8.29
N GLY A 556 20.62 10.09 -7.48
CA GLY A 556 21.47 11.20 -7.92
C GLY A 556 20.76 12.25 -8.77
N ALA A 557 19.42 12.19 -8.86
CA ALA A 557 18.61 13.12 -9.64
C ALA A 557 17.31 13.49 -8.90
N ALA A 558 17.03 14.78 -8.85
CA ALA A 558 15.78 15.31 -8.32
C ALA A 558 14.60 14.97 -9.24
N ILE A 559 13.44 14.67 -8.65
CA ILE A 559 12.20 14.41 -9.39
C ILE A 559 11.15 15.45 -8.98
N PRO A 560 10.60 16.24 -9.92
CA PRO A 560 9.53 17.18 -9.63
C PRO A 560 8.30 16.51 -9.03
N VAL A 561 7.60 17.22 -8.15
CA VAL A 561 6.43 16.71 -7.43
C VAL A 561 5.20 17.55 -7.79
N ASP A 562 4.16 16.88 -8.29
CA ASP A 562 2.87 17.48 -8.60
C ASP A 562 1.95 17.42 -7.37
N ILE A 563 1.19 18.49 -7.14
CA ILE A 563 0.31 18.65 -5.97
C ILE A 563 -1.14 18.65 -6.39
N LYS A 564 -1.96 17.89 -5.67
CA LYS A 564 -3.41 17.89 -5.79
C LYS A 564 -4.06 18.14 -4.43
N PHE A 565 -4.92 19.15 -4.39
CA PHE A 565 -5.73 19.44 -3.22
C PHE A 565 -6.97 18.56 -3.16
N ILE A 566 -7.28 18.11 -1.96
CA ILE A 566 -8.51 17.41 -1.61
C ILE A 566 -9.09 18.14 -0.40
N ARG A 567 -10.39 18.46 -0.44
CA ARG A 567 -11.11 19.13 0.66
C ARG A 567 -12.16 18.16 1.19
N SER A 568 -13.44 18.45 0.95
CA SER A 568 -14.56 17.60 1.32
C SER A 568 -14.55 16.23 0.62
N GLN A 569 -13.94 16.12 -0.56
CA GLN A 569 -13.99 14.89 -1.34
C GLN A 569 -12.82 14.77 -2.32
N TYR A 570 -12.27 13.56 -2.45
CA TYR A 570 -11.35 13.20 -3.52
C TYR A 570 -12.11 13.07 -4.85
N LYS A 571 -11.56 13.66 -5.92
CA LYS A 571 -12.09 13.50 -7.30
C LYS A 571 -11.15 12.67 -8.15
N GLN A 572 -11.65 11.68 -8.88
CA GLN A 572 -10.82 10.82 -9.73
C GLN A 572 -10.48 11.48 -11.07
N ASP A 573 -9.71 10.76 -11.89
CA ASP A 573 -9.69 10.95 -13.33
C ASP A 573 -11.02 10.51 -13.98
N THR A 574 -11.32 11.06 -15.16
CA THR A 574 -12.65 11.03 -15.80
C THR A 574 -13.34 9.66 -15.77
N GLU A 575 -12.66 8.59 -16.23
CA GLU A 575 -13.26 7.24 -16.31
C GLU A 575 -13.66 6.68 -14.94
N ASN A 576 -12.81 6.84 -13.91
CA ASN A 576 -13.12 6.34 -12.58
C ASN A 576 -14.13 7.24 -11.84
N GLN A 577 -14.16 8.53 -12.20
CA GLN A 577 -15.14 9.48 -11.67
C GLN A 577 -16.54 9.17 -12.20
N GLU A 578 -16.68 8.86 -13.49
CA GLU A 578 -17.96 8.43 -14.08
C GLU A 578 -18.52 7.16 -13.42
N LEU A 579 -17.65 6.19 -13.10
CA LEU A 579 -18.06 4.97 -12.37
C LEU A 579 -18.52 5.25 -10.94
N TRP A 580 -17.96 6.29 -10.31
CA TRP A 580 -18.39 6.77 -9.01
C TRP A 580 -19.72 7.52 -9.11
N ASP A 581 -19.83 8.46 -10.05
CA ASP A 581 -21.01 9.30 -10.23
C ASP A 581 -22.25 8.43 -10.51
N LYS A 582 -22.12 7.40 -11.36
CA LYS A 582 -23.20 6.42 -11.60
C LYS A 582 -23.65 5.68 -10.34
N LEU A 583 -22.72 5.30 -9.47
CA LEU A 583 -23.04 4.66 -8.19
C LEU A 583 -23.76 5.65 -7.27
N TYR A 584 -23.23 6.87 -7.15
CA TYR A 584 -23.78 7.88 -6.25
C TYR A 584 -25.13 8.42 -6.72
N GLU A 585 -25.37 8.54 -8.03
CA GLU A 585 -26.68 8.85 -8.60
C GLU A 585 -27.75 7.82 -8.19
N LYS A 586 -27.41 6.53 -8.13
CA LYS A 586 -28.32 5.50 -7.62
C LYS A 586 -28.63 5.70 -6.14
N VAL A 587 -27.63 6.02 -5.34
CA VAL A 587 -27.80 6.37 -3.92
C VAL A 587 -28.76 7.55 -3.77
N LEU A 588 -28.58 8.61 -4.56
CA LEU A 588 -29.44 9.79 -4.55
C LEU A 588 -30.88 9.48 -4.99
N LYS A 589 -31.08 8.61 -6.00
CA LYS A 589 -32.41 8.15 -6.42
C LYS A 589 -33.14 7.41 -5.31
N VAL A 590 -32.45 6.51 -4.61
CA VAL A 590 -33.02 5.78 -3.46
C VAL A 590 -33.40 6.76 -2.35
N LYS A 591 -32.52 7.72 -2.02
CA LYS A 591 -32.76 8.75 -1.00
C LYS A 591 -33.96 9.64 -1.36
N GLY A 592 -34.05 10.11 -2.60
CA GLY A 592 -35.18 10.91 -3.09
C GLY A 592 -36.51 10.13 -3.10
N GLY A 593 -36.46 8.84 -3.46
CA GLY A 593 -37.58 7.92 -3.37
C GLY A 593 -38.10 7.76 -1.94
N ARG A 594 -37.20 7.61 -0.95
CA ARG A 594 -37.57 7.55 0.47
C ARG A 594 -38.19 8.86 0.97
N ASN A 595 -37.61 10.01 0.63
CA ASN A 595 -38.14 11.32 1.06
C ASN A 595 -39.54 11.59 0.48
N SER A 596 -39.80 11.21 -0.78
CA SER A 596 -41.14 11.32 -1.38
C SER A 596 -42.17 10.33 -0.80
N TYR A 597 -41.73 9.16 -0.33
CA TYR A 597 -42.57 8.20 0.37
C TYR A 597 -42.89 8.65 1.81
N GLN A 598 -41.91 9.17 2.56
CA GLN A 598 -42.12 9.75 3.89
C GLN A 598 -43.06 10.95 3.85
N TYR A 599 -42.90 11.87 2.88
CA TYR A 599 -43.82 13.00 2.70
C TYR A 599 -45.27 12.54 2.42
N ARG A 600 -45.44 11.46 1.64
CA ARG A 600 -46.77 10.85 1.38
C ARG A 600 -47.34 10.11 2.60
N THR A 601 -46.50 9.60 3.48
CA THR A 601 -46.91 8.87 4.68
C THR A 601 -47.27 9.83 5.82
N GLU A 602 -46.53 10.94 5.96
CA GLU A 602 -46.86 12.05 6.86
C GLU A 602 -48.15 12.77 6.44
N LEU A 603 -48.36 12.99 5.14
CA LEU A 603 -49.64 13.47 4.61
C LEU A 603 -50.79 12.50 4.88
N LYS A 604 -50.56 11.18 4.85
CA LYS A 604 -51.59 10.19 5.23
C LYS A 604 -51.86 10.16 6.73
N SER A 605 -50.85 10.31 7.59
CA SER A 605 -51.06 10.37 9.05
C SER A 605 -51.71 11.67 9.52
N VAL A 606 -51.60 12.76 8.76
CA VAL A 606 -52.33 14.02 9.00
C VAL A 606 -53.79 13.92 8.52
N VAL A 607 -54.07 13.07 7.53
CA VAL A 607 -55.43 12.84 7.00
C VAL A 607 -56.20 11.78 7.81
N ASP A 608 -55.52 10.84 8.47
CA ASP A 608 -56.14 9.77 9.28
C ASP A 608 -56.08 10.02 10.82
N GLY A 609 -55.72 11.24 11.24
CA GLY A 609 -55.74 11.68 12.64
C GLY A 609 -57.14 12.06 13.10
N LYS A 610 -57.81 11.10 13.75
CA LYS A 610 -59.11 11.23 14.44
C LYS A 610 -59.22 12.53 15.26
N GLU A 611 -60.30 13.26 14.99
CA GLU A 611 -60.93 14.20 15.91
C GLU A 611 -61.05 13.55 17.30
N THR A 612 -60.49 14.21 18.31
CA THR A 612 -60.90 14.00 19.71
C THR A 612 -61.94 15.07 20.02
N PRO A 613 -63.20 14.71 20.35
CA PRO A 613 -64.20 15.69 20.71
C PRO A 613 -63.98 16.17 22.14
N VAL A 614 -64.17 17.46 22.30
CA VAL A 614 -64.20 18.19 23.57
C VAL A 614 -65.37 17.69 24.43
N SER A 615 -65.05 17.26 25.65
CA SER A 615 -65.90 17.42 26.84
C SER A 615 -65.04 17.39 28.09
#